data_AF-X1TPS6-F1
#
_entry.id   AF-X1TPS6-F1
#
_cell.length_a   1.000
_cell.length_b   1.000
_cell.length_c   1.000
_cell.angle_alpha   90.00
_cell.angle_beta   90.00
_cell.angle_gamma   90.00
#
_symmetry.space_group_name_H-M   'P 1'
#
loop_
_entity.id
_entity.type
_entity.pdbx_description
1 polymer ?
#
loop_
_entity_poly.entity_id
_entity_poly.type
_entity_poly.pdbx_seq_one_letter_code
_entity_poly.pdbx_strand_id
1 'polypeptide(L)'
;MTIPIYSLEEAKKSILIRKSIVNTPVSPQINNQIVKIFGKSLTPQEVVKRIINDVIKKDDLALIEWTKKLDKTDISNSIEIKIDQMETALESIDAKIKEVLIKTIDRILAFHRKQP
;
A
#
# COMPACT_ATOMS: atom_id res chain seq x y z
N MET A 1 -11.88 15.53 26.75
CA MET A 1 -11.02 14.34 26.57
C MET A 1 -9.63 14.74 27.07
N THR A 2 -9.16 14.16 28.17
CA THR A 2 -7.87 14.50 28.79
C THR A 2 -6.77 13.61 28.20
N ILE A 3 -5.70 14.22 27.68
CA ILE A 3 -4.52 13.50 27.20
C ILE A 3 -3.70 13.07 28.43
N PRO A 4 -3.35 11.78 28.58
CA PRO A 4 -2.56 11.30 29.71
C PRO A 4 -1.13 11.86 29.67
N ILE A 5 -0.63 12.32 30.82
CA ILE A 5 0.77 12.75 31.00
C ILE A 5 1.52 11.61 31.69
N TYR A 6 2.57 11.09 31.04
CA TYR A 6 3.39 9.99 31.54
C TYR A 6 4.67 10.50 32.20
N SER A 7 5.10 9.87 33.29
CA SER A 7 6.46 10.02 33.80
C SER A 7 7.47 9.41 32.82
N LEU A 8 8.74 9.80 32.95
CA LEU A 8 9.82 9.27 32.11
C LEU A 8 9.90 7.72 32.15
N GLU A 9 9.72 7.13 33.34
CA GLU A 9 9.80 5.69 33.52
C GLU A 9 8.58 4.96 32.93
N GLU A 10 7.38 5.53 33.05
CA GLU A 10 6.18 5.00 32.40
C GLU A 10 6.28 5.11 30.88
N ALA A 11 6.80 6.22 30.37
CA ALA A 11 6.98 6.45 28.94
C ALA A 11 7.99 5.47 28.34
N LYS A 12 9.14 5.25 28.99
CA LYS A 12 10.15 4.25 28.59
C LYS A 12 9.60 2.82 28.53
N LYS A 13 8.67 2.46 29.43
CA LYS A 13 8.05 1.13 29.52
C LYS A 13 6.79 0.97 28.66
N SER A 14 6.35 2.00 27.94
CA SER A 14 5.14 1.96 27.14
C SER A 14 5.33 2.58 25.74
N ILE A 15 5.08 3.88 25.61
CA ILE A 15 4.99 4.60 24.33
C ILE A 15 6.35 4.84 23.67
N LEU A 16 7.44 4.86 24.45
CA LEU A 16 8.79 5.06 23.93
C LEU A 16 9.50 3.74 23.58
N ILE A 17 8.82 2.59 23.71
CA ILE A 17 9.37 1.31 23.27
C ILE A 17 9.48 1.34 21.74
N ARG A 18 10.72 1.44 21.24
CA ARG A 18 11.01 1.27 19.82
C ARG A 18 10.90 -0.22 19.47
N LYS A 19 9.71 -0.65 19.07
CA LYS A 19 9.52 -1.97 18.50
C LYS A 19 10.16 -2.02 17.12
N SER A 20 10.99 -3.03 16.87
CA SER A 20 11.43 -3.32 15.51
C SER A 20 10.21 -3.61 14.65
N ILE A 21 10.09 -2.94 13.50
CA ILE A 21 9.02 -3.18 12.53
C ILE A 21 8.98 -4.67 12.15
N VAL A 22 10.14 -5.31 12.09
CA VAL A 22 10.33 -6.74 11.76
C VAL A 22 9.66 -7.66 12.78
N ASN A 23 9.59 -7.28 14.05
CA ASN A 23 9.04 -8.11 15.15
C ASN A 23 7.68 -7.60 15.64
N THR A 24 6.98 -6.79 14.86
CA THR A 24 5.66 -6.30 15.26
C THR A 24 4.64 -7.44 15.18
N PRO A 25 3.94 -7.78 16.28
CA PRO A 25 2.91 -8.80 16.25
C PRO A 25 1.81 -8.41 15.29
N VAL A 26 1.46 -9.34 14.42
CA VAL A 26 0.44 -9.17 13.39
C VAL A 26 -0.94 -9.21 14.02
N SER A 27 -1.86 -8.37 13.55
CA SER A 27 -3.24 -8.43 14.05
C SER A 27 -3.89 -9.79 13.73
N PRO A 28 -4.84 -10.27 14.54
CA PRO A 28 -5.55 -11.52 14.25
C PRO A 28 -6.22 -11.50 12.88
N GLN A 29 -6.70 -10.34 12.44
CA GLN A 29 -7.31 -10.14 11.11
C GLN A 29 -6.32 -10.46 9.99
N ILE A 30 -5.11 -9.93 10.05
CA ILE A 30 -4.09 -10.20 9.03
C ILE A 30 -3.68 -11.67 9.06
N ASN A 31 -3.49 -12.27 10.25
CA ASN A 31 -3.17 -13.70 10.35
C ASN A 31 -4.28 -14.57 9.71
N ASN A 32 -5.56 -14.25 9.95
CA ASN A 32 -6.69 -14.95 9.34
C ASN A 32 -6.70 -14.80 7.82
N GLN A 33 -6.39 -13.61 7.29
CA GLN A 33 -6.27 -13.41 5.85
C GLN A 33 -5.11 -14.22 5.26
N ILE A 34 -3.96 -14.26 5.93
CA ILE A 34 -2.81 -15.06 5.51
C ILE A 34 -3.19 -16.55 5.48
N VAL A 35 -3.82 -17.07 6.53
CA VAL A 35 -4.29 -18.46 6.56
C VAL A 35 -5.29 -18.73 5.43
N LYS A 36 -6.23 -17.82 5.17
CA LYS A 36 -7.19 -17.94 4.06
C LYS A 36 -6.53 -18.01 2.68
N ILE A 37 -5.45 -17.25 2.48
CA ILE A 37 -4.76 -17.14 1.18
C ILE A 37 -3.73 -18.26 1.00
N PHE A 38 -3.03 -18.65 2.05
CA PHE A 38 -1.87 -19.57 2.00
C PHE A 38 -2.14 -20.94 2.62
N GLY A 39 -3.29 -21.15 3.26
CA GLY A 39 -3.68 -22.40 3.92
C GLY A 39 -2.95 -22.69 5.24
N LYS A 40 -2.06 -21.80 5.67
CA LYS A 40 -1.27 -21.93 6.90
C LYS A 40 -0.89 -20.57 7.45
N SER A 41 -0.57 -20.53 8.74
CA SER A 41 -0.02 -19.31 9.35
C SER A 41 1.38 -19.07 8.80
N LEU A 42 1.64 -17.83 8.39
CA LEU A 42 2.92 -17.32 7.93
C LEU A 42 3.13 -15.95 8.53
N THR A 43 4.40 -15.58 8.72
CA THR A 43 4.77 -14.20 9.00
C THR A 43 4.58 -13.33 7.75
N PRO A 44 4.35 -12.01 7.89
CA PRO A 44 4.29 -11.10 6.75
C PRO A 44 5.56 -11.13 5.92
N GLN A 45 6.72 -11.30 6.56
CA GLN A 45 8.00 -11.42 5.87
C GLN A 45 8.07 -12.66 4.97
N GLU A 46 7.58 -13.81 5.44
CA GLU A 46 7.50 -15.02 4.62
C GLU A 46 6.50 -14.87 3.47
N VAL A 47 5.38 -14.19 3.69
CA VAL A 47 4.39 -13.89 2.65
C VAL A 47 5.02 -13.03 1.54
N VAL A 48 5.66 -11.92 1.91
CA VAL A 48 6.32 -11.02 0.96
C VAL A 48 7.43 -11.75 0.20
N LYS A 49 8.26 -12.54 0.90
CA LYS A 49 9.33 -13.32 0.27
C LYS A 49 8.78 -14.31 -0.77
N ARG A 50 7.63 -14.93 -0.52
CA ARG A 50 6.98 -15.83 -1.49
C ARG A 50 6.50 -15.08 -2.73
N ILE A 51 5.79 -13.97 -2.55
CA ILE A 51 5.28 -13.15 -3.66
C ILE A 51 6.45 -12.67 -4.54
N ILE A 52 7.51 -12.12 -3.95
CA ILE A 52 8.71 -11.69 -4.68
C ILE A 52 9.33 -12.86 -5.45
N ASN A 53 9.48 -14.02 -4.83
CA ASN A 53 10.03 -15.20 -5.50
C ASN A 53 9.16 -15.66 -6.67
N ASP A 54 7.83 -15.55 -6.56
CA ASP A 54 6.93 -15.89 -7.66
C ASP A 54 7.06 -14.89 -8.81
N VAL A 55 7.15 -13.58 -8.52
CA VAL A 55 7.38 -12.54 -9.53
C VAL A 55 8.72 -12.74 -10.23
N ILE A 56 9.80 -13.02 -9.50
CA ILE A 56 11.11 -13.30 -10.12
C ILE A 56 11.06 -14.52 -11.05
N LYS A 57 10.27 -15.54 -10.71
CA LYS A 57 10.21 -16.80 -11.47
C LYS A 57 9.25 -16.78 -12.65
N LYS A 58 8.14 -16.05 -12.53
CA LYS A 58 7.02 -16.11 -13.47
C LYS A 58 6.69 -14.76 -14.11
N ASP A 59 7.37 -13.69 -13.69
CA ASP A 59 7.19 -12.34 -14.20
C ASP A 59 5.71 -11.91 -14.13
N ASP A 60 5.17 -11.30 -15.20
CA ASP A 60 3.78 -10.87 -15.34
C ASP A 60 2.73 -11.92 -14.99
N LEU A 61 2.99 -13.21 -15.23
CA LEU A 61 2.05 -14.27 -14.87
C LEU A 61 1.81 -14.30 -13.36
N ALA A 62 2.85 -14.08 -12.55
CA ALA A 62 2.68 -13.97 -11.10
C ALA A 62 1.88 -12.72 -10.72
N LEU A 63 2.04 -11.59 -11.44
CA LEU A 63 1.26 -10.39 -11.19
C LEU A 63 -0.24 -10.64 -11.42
N ILE A 64 -0.60 -11.31 -12.52
CA ILE A 64 -1.98 -11.69 -12.83
C ILE A 64 -2.53 -12.64 -11.76
N GLU A 65 -1.79 -13.69 -11.41
CA GLU A 65 -2.19 -14.66 -10.39
C GLU A 65 -2.42 -14.00 -9.02
N TRP A 66 -1.49 -13.14 -8.57
CA TRP A 66 -1.57 -12.47 -7.28
C TRP A 66 -2.66 -11.40 -7.25
N THR A 67 -2.84 -10.61 -8.31
CA THR A 67 -3.93 -9.62 -8.39
C THR A 67 -5.29 -10.30 -8.29
N LYS A 68 -5.49 -11.41 -9.04
CA LYS A 68 -6.73 -12.19 -8.95
C LYS A 68 -6.97 -12.77 -7.56
N LYS A 69 -5.89 -13.20 -6.89
CA LYS A 69 -5.97 -13.81 -5.56
C LYS A 69 -6.22 -12.80 -4.44
N LEU A 70 -5.56 -11.64 -4.48
CA LEU A 70 -5.58 -10.63 -3.43
C LEU A 70 -6.72 -9.63 -3.65
N ASP A 71 -6.81 -9.05 -4.84
CA ASP A 71 -7.73 -7.96 -5.16
C ASP A 71 -9.04 -8.45 -5.76
N LYS A 72 -9.11 -9.75 -6.10
CA LYS A 72 -10.28 -10.39 -6.74
C LYS A 72 -10.60 -9.81 -8.13
N THR A 73 -9.59 -9.27 -8.80
CA THR A 73 -9.68 -8.67 -10.13
C THR A 73 -8.86 -9.47 -11.12
N ASP A 74 -9.42 -9.71 -12.31
CA ASP A 74 -8.72 -10.39 -13.40
C ASP A 74 -8.12 -9.35 -14.35
N ILE A 75 -6.79 -9.29 -14.40
CA ILE A 75 -6.01 -8.37 -15.25
C ILE A 75 -5.29 -9.12 -16.39
N SER A 76 -5.70 -10.35 -16.69
CA SER A 76 -5.08 -11.16 -17.75
C SER A 76 -5.14 -10.54 -19.14
N ASN A 77 -6.12 -9.66 -19.39
CA ASN A 77 -6.26 -8.96 -20.66
C ASN A 77 -5.23 -7.84 -20.86
N SER A 78 -4.87 -7.11 -19.79
CA SER A 78 -3.89 -6.01 -19.82
C SER A 78 -3.50 -5.64 -18.39
N ILE A 79 -2.21 -5.62 -18.12
CA ILE A 79 -1.66 -5.09 -16.86
C ILE A 79 -1.56 -3.56 -16.94
N GLU A 80 -1.15 -3.04 -18.09
CA GLU A 80 -1.04 -1.61 -18.35
C GLU A 80 -2.43 -0.99 -18.56
N ILE A 81 -2.64 0.17 -17.95
CA ILE A 81 -3.83 1.01 -18.19
C ILE A 81 -3.57 1.82 -19.45
N LYS A 82 -4.48 1.74 -20.42
CA LYS A 82 -4.34 2.46 -21.68
C LYS A 82 -4.59 3.96 -21.51
N ILE A 83 -3.93 4.77 -22.34
CA ILE A 83 -4.03 6.24 -22.30
C ILE A 83 -5.49 6.71 -22.47
N ASP A 84 -6.24 6.11 -23.37
CA ASP A 84 -7.67 6.44 -23.60
C ASP A 84 -8.54 6.22 -22.35
N GLN A 85 -8.26 5.16 -21.58
CA GLN A 85 -8.92 4.92 -20.30
C GLN A 85 -8.56 5.99 -19.26
N MET A 86 -7.31 6.45 -19.25
CA MET A 86 -6.86 7.53 -18.36
C MET A 86 -7.49 8.87 -18.73
N GLU A 87 -7.58 9.19 -20.02
CA GLU A 87 -8.24 10.40 -20.52
C GLU A 87 -9.74 10.38 -20.17
N THR A 88 -10.41 9.27 -20.42
CA THR A 88 -11.82 9.08 -20.06
C THR A 88 -12.05 9.28 -18.55
N ALA A 89 -11.17 8.71 -17.72
CA ALA A 89 -11.23 8.90 -16.28
C ALA A 89 -11.07 10.39 -15.90
N LEU A 90 -10.11 11.09 -16.50
CA LEU A 90 -9.89 12.53 -16.27
C LEU A 90 -11.08 13.40 -16.69
N GLU A 91 -11.77 13.03 -17.77
CA GLU A 91 -12.97 13.72 -18.25
C GLU A 91 -14.18 13.48 -17.35
N SER A 92 -14.27 12.31 -16.70
CA SER A 92 -15.36 11.97 -15.78
C SER A 92 -15.29 12.66 -14.41
N ILE A 93 -14.17 13.32 -14.09
CA ILE A 93 -13.98 14.01 -12.81
C ILE A 93 -14.78 15.32 -12.77
N ASP A 94 -15.41 15.61 -11.63
CA ASP A 94 -16.08 16.89 -11.39
C ASP A 94 -15.14 18.09 -11.62
N ALA A 95 -15.66 19.12 -12.30
CA ALA A 95 -14.88 20.28 -12.72
C ALA A 95 -14.14 20.97 -11.57
N LYS A 96 -14.75 21.04 -10.38
CA LYS A 96 -14.14 21.66 -9.20
C LYS A 96 -12.97 20.83 -8.68
N ILE A 97 -13.10 19.50 -8.68
CA ILE A 97 -11.99 18.61 -8.30
C ILE A 97 -10.86 18.72 -9.31
N LYS A 98 -11.17 18.78 -10.61
CA LYS A 98 -10.17 18.96 -11.67
C LYS A 98 -9.38 20.27 -11.50
N GLU A 99 -10.06 21.38 -11.20
CA GLU A 99 -9.41 22.67 -10.92
C GLU A 99 -8.46 22.58 -9.71
N VAL A 100 -8.90 21.95 -8.62
CA VAL A 100 -8.08 21.77 -7.41
C VAL A 100 -6.83 20.92 -7.69
N LEU A 101 -6.96 19.84 -8.47
CA LEU A 101 -5.83 19.00 -8.86
C LEU A 101 -4.81 19.77 -9.70
N ILE A 102 -5.27 20.54 -10.70
CA ILE A 102 -4.39 21.38 -11.54
C ILE A 102 -3.63 22.39 -10.67
N LYS A 103 -4.33 23.13 -9.79
CA LYS A 103 -3.71 24.09 -8.89
C LYS A 103 -2.69 23.44 -7.94
N THR A 104 -2.95 22.20 -7.52
CA THR A 104 -2.03 21.43 -6.67
C THR A 104 -0.76 21.07 -7.44
N ILE A 105 -0.90 20.59 -8.67
CA ILE A 105 0.22 20.27 -9.57
C ILE A 105 1.08 21.51 -9.82
N ASP A 106 0.48 22.67 -10.11
CA ASP A 106 1.22 23.92 -10.35
C ASP A 106 2.11 24.31 -9.16
N ARG A 107 1.59 24.15 -7.93
CA ARG A 107 2.35 24.45 -6.70
C ARG A 107 3.49 23.46 -6.48
N ILE A 108 3.24 22.17 -6.69
CA ILE A 108 4.26 21.12 -6.60
C ILE A 108 5.38 21.40 -7.61
N LEU A 109 5.03 21.66 -8.87
CA LEU A 109 6.00 21.98 -9.92
C LEU A 109 6.80 23.25 -9.62
N ALA A 110 6.13 24.32 -9.16
CA ALA A 110 6.79 25.57 -8.81
C ALA A 110 7.81 25.40 -7.66
N PHE A 111 7.53 24.51 -6.71
CA PHE A 111 8.45 24.19 -5.62
C PHE A 111 9.63 23.34 -6.11
N HIS A 112 9.38 22.21 -6.78
CA HIS A 112 10.44 21.30 -7.24
C HIS A 112 11.36 21.93 -8.28
N ARG A 113 10.87 22.82 -9.16
CA ARG A 113 11.72 23.56 -10.11
C ARG A 113 12.75 24.47 -9.44
N LYS A 114 12.57 24.81 -8.16
CA LYS A 114 13.49 25.63 -7.38
C LYS A 114 14.40 24.79 -6.48
N GLN A 115 14.26 23.46 -6.51
CA GLN A 115 15.16 22.58 -5.79
C GLN A 115 16.42 22.34 -6.65
N PRO A 116 17.62 22.47 -6.07
CA PRO A 116 18.88 22.17 -6.75
C PRO A 116 19.05 20.68 -7.05
#